data_AF-Q4UI60-F1
#
_entry.id   AF-Q4UI60-F1
#
_cell.length_a   1.000
_cell.length_b   1.000
_cell.length_c   1.000
_cell.angle_alpha   90.00
_cell.angle_beta   90.00
_cell.angle_gamma   90.00
#
_symmetry.space_group_name_H-M   'P 1'
#
loop_
_entity.id
_entity.type
_entity.pdbx_description
1 polymer ?
#
loop_
_entity_poly.entity_id
_entity_poly.type
_entity_poly.pdbx_seq_one_letter_code
_entity_poly.pdbx_strand_id
1 'polypeptide(L)'
;MRNSTSRYLLDDLYDDLLIPETRISPIPTNSNMMPITISVLNGVKNSNLVYSSIRRMKNGSFTWRNEEGKISANSFSQSRAITTTKPLIALTNHTGISHYLDRLCDNVESLFHKKAFIHQFKDLIEEDEIRLNMMKLRETSDMYKVQDELISAQVQEEMGVNDETETQQEQ
;
A
#
# COMPACT_ATOMS: atom_id res chain seq x y z
N MET A 1 -28.32 19.03 -15.74
CA MET A 1 -26.91 18.64 -15.61
C MET A 1 -26.78 17.20 -16.11
N ARG A 2 -25.97 16.92 -17.13
CA ARG A 2 -25.72 15.54 -17.57
C ARG A 2 -24.80 14.91 -16.51
N ASN A 3 -25.28 13.89 -15.81
CA ASN A 3 -24.40 13.04 -15.02
C ASN A 3 -23.49 12.32 -16.01
N SER A 4 -22.22 12.75 -16.13
CA SER A 4 -21.25 12.00 -16.91
C SER A 4 -20.94 10.72 -16.14
N THR A 5 -21.43 9.60 -16.66
CA THR A 5 -21.04 8.30 -16.13
C THR A 5 -19.61 8.03 -16.57
N SER A 6 -18.65 8.08 -15.63
CA SER A 6 -17.27 7.73 -15.93
C SER A 6 -17.15 6.20 -16.02
N ARG A 7 -16.40 5.71 -17.01
CA ARG A 7 -16.15 4.29 -17.24
C ARG A 7 -14.65 4.06 -17.12
N TYR A 8 -14.24 3.26 -16.14
CA TYR A 8 -12.84 2.95 -15.89
C TYR A 8 -12.57 1.47 -16.20
N LEU A 9 -11.49 1.18 -16.92
CA LEU A 9 -10.84 -0.13 -16.84
C LEU A 9 -10.04 -0.18 -15.54
N LEU A 10 -9.77 -1.39 -15.05
CA LEU A 10 -9.11 -1.57 -13.78
C LEU A 10 -7.66 -1.07 -13.80
N ASP A 11 -6.95 -1.27 -14.91
CA ASP A 11 -5.56 -0.84 -15.07
C ASP A 11 -5.48 0.70 -15.16
N ASP A 12 -6.34 1.33 -15.97
CA ASP A 12 -6.50 2.79 -16.01
C ASP A 12 -6.84 3.38 -14.63
N LEU A 13 -7.61 2.63 -13.83
CA LEU A 13 -7.99 3.05 -12.49
C LEU A 13 -6.82 2.98 -11.50
N TYR A 14 -5.89 2.03 -11.66
CA TYR A 14 -4.67 2.00 -10.86
C TYR A 14 -3.77 3.18 -11.18
N ASP A 15 -3.61 3.48 -12.46
CA ASP A 15 -2.82 4.64 -12.90
C ASP A 15 -3.40 5.95 -12.38
N ASP A 16 -4.75 6.11 -12.44
CA ASP A 16 -5.44 7.31 -11.95
C ASP A 16 -5.50 7.41 -10.41
N LEU A 17 -5.68 6.29 -9.69
CA LEU A 17 -5.80 6.32 -8.22
C LEU A 17 -4.46 6.36 -7.49
N LEU A 18 -3.37 6.00 -8.17
CA LEU A 18 -2.01 6.04 -7.62
C LEU A 18 -1.24 7.30 -8.03
N ILE A 19 -1.90 8.24 -8.75
CA ILE A 19 -1.34 9.55 -9.04
C ILE A 19 -0.92 10.23 -7.71
N PRO A 20 0.33 10.73 -7.63
CA PRO A 20 0.83 11.49 -6.50
C PRO A 20 -0.13 12.53 -5.89
N GLU A 21 -0.80 13.30 -6.74
CA GLU A 21 -1.64 14.44 -6.37
C GLU A 21 -2.94 14.01 -5.65
N THR A 22 -3.41 12.79 -5.85
CA THR A 22 -4.64 12.26 -5.22
C THR A 22 -4.36 11.46 -3.95
N ARG A 23 -3.08 11.23 -3.61
CA ARG A 23 -2.67 10.44 -2.46
C ARG A 23 -2.85 11.22 -1.15
N ILE A 24 -3.64 10.66 -0.24
CA ILE A 24 -3.79 11.16 1.14
C ILE A 24 -3.05 10.21 2.07
N SER A 25 -1.71 10.21 2.00
CA SER A 25 -0.86 9.41 2.89
C SER A 25 0.53 10.04 3.05
N PRO A 26 1.26 9.70 4.13
CA PRO A 26 2.60 10.25 4.36
C PRO A 26 3.69 9.56 3.50
N ILE A 27 3.31 8.63 2.63
CA ILE A 27 4.22 7.94 1.72
C ILE A 27 4.70 8.93 0.66
N PRO A 28 6.00 8.98 0.33
CA PRO A 28 6.51 9.81 -0.74
C PRO A 28 5.75 9.57 -2.05
N THR A 29 5.44 10.66 -2.75
CA THR A 29 4.73 10.64 -4.04
C THR A 29 5.46 9.82 -5.11
N ASN A 30 6.80 9.85 -5.10
CA ASN A 30 7.64 9.16 -6.07
C ASN A 30 8.24 7.86 -5.50
N SER A 31 7.51 7.16 -4.61
CA SER A 31 7.97 5.89 -4.07
C SER A 31 7.84 4.79 -5.13
N ASN A 32 8.97 4.14 -5.47
CA ASN A 32 8.99 2.97 -6.34
C ASN A 32 8.58 1.67 -5.62
N MET A 33 8.19 1.79 -4.34
CA MET A 33 7.79 0.65 -3.53
C MET A 33 6.38 0.19 -3.90
N MET A 34 6.07 -1.08 -3.63
CA MET A 34 4.88 -1.75 -4.13
C MET A 34 3.73 -1.80 -3.11
N PRO A 35 2.47 -1.75 -3.58
CA PRO A 35 1.33 -2.03 -2.73
C PRO A 35 1.21 -3.54 -2.42
N ILE A 36 0.96 -3.87 -1.15
CA ILE A 36 0.61 -5.23 -0.68
C ILE A 36 -0.84 -5.54 -1.03
N THR A 37 -1.74 -4.60 -0.73
CA THR A 37 -3.17 -4.71 -1.04
C THR A 37 -3.71 -3.39 -1.57
N ILE A 38 -4.68 -3.49 -2.47
CA ILE A 38 -5.44 -2.35 -2.98
C ILE A 38 -6.92 -2.72 -2.99
N SER A 39 -7.75 -1.88 -2.39
CA SER A 39 -9.20 -1.98 -2.44
C SER A 39 -9.78 -0.69 -3.00
N VAL A 40 -10.70 -0.80 -3.96
CA VAL A 40 -11.38 0.35 -4.55
C VAL A 40 -12.82 0.38 -4.07
N LEU A 41 -13.18 1.51 -3.46
CA LEU A 41 -14.53 1.82 -3.01
C LEU A 41 -15.22 2.76 -4.00
N ASN A 42 -16.50 2.52 -4.23
CA ASN A 42 -17.37 3.40 -5.00
C ASN A 42 -18.20 4.29 -4.06
N GLY A 43 -17.67 5.48 -3.75
CA GLY A 43 -18.09 6.33 -2.65
C GLY A 43 -17.50 5.91 -1.30
N VAL A 44 -17.97 6.53 -0.21
CA VAL A 44 -17.30 6.47 1.12
C VAL A 44 -17.77 5.31 2.00
N LYS A 45 -18.62 4.38 1.51
CA LYS A 45 -19.14 3.27 2.33
C LYS A 45 -18.45 1.96 1.97
N ASN A 46 -17.98 1.21 2.97
CA ASN A 46 -17.34 -0.10 2.81
C ASN A 46 -18.23 -1.15 2.11
N SER A 47 -19.56 -1.02 2.22
CA SER A 47 -20.53 -1.84 1.47
C SER A 47 -20.43 -1.66 -0.05
N ASN A 48 -19.72 -0.64 -0.52
CA ASN A 48 -19.53 -0.32 -1.93
C ASN A 48 -18.13 -0.72 -2.41
N LEU A 49 -17.52 -1.74 -1.80
CA LEU A 49 -16.31 -2.36 -2.32
C LEU A 49 -16.61 -2.90 -3.72
N VAL A 50 -15.95 -2.33 -4.73
CA VAL A 50 -16.13 -2.74 -6.13
C VAL A 50 -15.03 -3.69 -6.56
N TYR A 51 -13.83 -3.49 -6.02
CA TYR A 51 -12.66 -4.26 -6.40
C TYR A 51 -11.67 -4.38 -5.24
N SER A 52 -11.01 -5.53 -5.12
CA SER A 52 -9.93 -5.74 -4.16
C SER A 52 -8.87 -6.70 -4.73
N SER A 53 -7.62 -6.27 -4.72
CA SER A 53 -6.45 -7.08 -5.03
C SER A 53 -5.58 -7.25 -3.80
N ILE A 54 -5.11 -8.48 -3.60
CA ILE A 54 -4.16 -8.84 -2.54
C ILE A 54 -3.02 -9.56 -3.24
N ARG A 55 -1.81 -9.03 -3.15
CA ARG A 55 -0.62 -9.74 -3.61
C ARG A 55 -0.32 -10.84 -2.59
N ARG A 56 -0.67 -12.09 -2.95
CA ARG A 56 -0.35 -13.27 -2.15
C ARG A 56 1.08 -13.69 -2.45
N MET A 57 1.90 -13.78 -1.41
CA MET A 57 3.27 -14.25 -1.53
C MET A 57 3.28 -15.78 -1.70
N LYS A 58 3.97 -16.30 -2.72
CA LYS A 58 4.02 -17.75 -3.05
C LYS A 58 4.54 -18.62 -1.88
N ASN A 59 5.34 -18.03 -1.00
CA ASN A 59 5.95 -18.65 0.18
C ASN A 59 5.14 -18.47 1.49
N GLY A 60 3.88 -18.02 1.40
CA GLY A 60 2.88 -18.21 2.46
C GLY A 60 2.99 -17.32 3.70
N SER A 61 3.92 -16.36 3.76
CA SER A 61 3.95 -15.39 4.86
C SER A 61 3.08 -14.17 4.51
N PHE A 62 2.25 -13.78 5.47
CA PHE A 62 1.31 -12.64 5.45
C PHE A 62 -0.04 -12.86 4.77
N THR A 63 -0.86 -13.69 5.40
CA THR A 63 -2.27 -13.36 5.57
C THR A 63 -2.44 -12.69 6.93
N TRP A 64 -2.93 -11.45 6.97
CA TRP A 64 -3.57 -10.94 8.18
C TRP A 64 -4.70 -11.95 8.48
N ARG A 65 -4.63 -12.63 9.63
CA ARG A 65 -5.49 -13.78 9.97
C ARG A 65 -6.97 -13.53 9.64
N ASN A 66 -7.60 -14.52 9.02
CA ASN A 66 -9.01 -14.90 9.11
C ASN A 66 -10.04 -13.76 9.23
N GLU A 67 -10.04 -12.81 8.30
CA GLU A 67 -11.28 -12.13 7.95
C GLU A 67 -11.83 -12.77 6.68
N GLU A 68 -13.10 -13.15 6.75
CA GLU A 68 -13.92 -13.79 5.72
C GLU A 68 -13.42 -13.53 4.31
N GLY A 69 -13.28 -14.59 3.51
CA GLY A 69 -12.85 -14.52 2.13
C GLY A 69 -13.69 -13.53 1.33
N LYS A 70 -13.28 -12.26 1.34
CA LYS A 70 -13.77 -11.25 0.42
C LYS A 70 -13.11 -11.58 -0.90
N ILE A 71 -13.93 -12.19 -1.76
CA ILE A 71 -13.72 -12.56 -3.16
C ILE A 71 -12.33 -12.12 -3.64
N SER A 72 -11.38 -13.05 -3.61
CA SER A 72 -10.10 -12.84 -4.28
C SER A 72 -10.38 -12.59 -5.75
N ALA A 73 -9.86 -11.49 -6.30
CA ALA A 73 -10.02 -11.08 -7.69
C ALA A 73 -9.50 -12.08 -8.74
N ASN A 74 -9.07 -13.28 -8.37
CA ASN A 74 -8.87 -14.37 -9.31
C ASN A 74 -10.17 -14.78 -10.05
N SER A 75 -11.35 -14.25 -9.66
CA SER A 75 -12.63 -14.52 -10.30
C SER A 75 -13.31 -13.33 -10.98
N PHE A 76 -12.75 -12.11 -10.89
CA PHE A 76 -13.22 -11.02 -11.74
C PHE A 76 -12.41 -11.06 -13.03
N SER A 77 -13.04 -11.57 -14.09
CA SER A 77 -12.56 -11.37 -15.45
C SER A 77 -12.20 -9.90 -15.62
N GLN A 78 -10.97 -9.62 -16.05
CA GLN A 78 -10.36 -8.31 -16.33
C GLN A 78 -11.16 -7.42 -17.32
N SER A 79 -12.40 -7.76 -17.65
CA SER A 79 -13.15 -7.28 -18.79
C SER A 79 -14.37 -6.41 -18.46
N ARG A 80 -14.75 -6.24 -17.18
CA ARG A 80 -15.96 -5.47 -16.82
C ARG A 80 -15.61 -4.09 -16.27
N ALA A 81 -15.78 -3.08 -17.11
CA ALA A 81 -15.52 -1.69 -16.75
C ALA A 81 -16.40 -1.19 -15.58
N ILE A 82 -15.78 -0.47 -14.64
CA ILE A 82 -16.46 0.15 -13.50
C ILE A 82 -17.14 1.42 -14.00
N THR A 83 -18.47 1.48 -13.92
CA THR A 83 -19.25 2.66 -14.30
C THR A 83 -19.84 3.31 -13.04
N THR A 84 -19.50 4.58 -12.76
CA THR A 84 -20.01 5.28 -11.58
C THR A 84 -20.17 6.79 -11.78
N THR A 85 -21.03 7.38 -10.94
CA THR A 85 -21.19 8.84 -10.78
C THR A 85 -20.69 9.32 -9.41
N LYS A 86 -20.13 8.43 -8.58
CA LYS A 86 -19.59 8.73 -7.25
C LYS A 86 -18.06 8.71 -7.29
N PRO A 87 -17.37 9.41 -6.37
CA PRO A 87 -15.91 9.36 -6.31
C PRO A 87 -15.44 7.93 -6.01
N LEU A 88 -14.37 7.52 -6.68
CA LEU A 88 -13.67 6.28 -6.39
C LEU A 88 -12.57 6.56 -5.36
N ILE A 89 -12.40 5.66 -4.39
CA ILE A 89 -11.38 5.78 -3.34
C ILE A 89 -10.55 4.50 -3.34
N ALA A 90 -9.25 4.63 -3.53
CA ALA A 90 -8.31 3.55 -3.28
C ALA A 90 -7.91 3.54 -1.79
N LEU A 91 -8.06 2.37 -1.16
CA LEU A 91 -7.47 2.05 0.12
C LEU A 91 -6.32 1.09 -0.14
N THR A 92 -5.10 1.53 0.17
CA THR A 92 -3.90 0.75 -0.11
C THR A 92 -3.15 0.43 1.17
N ASN A 93 -2.73 -0.82 1.32
CA ASN A 93 -1.65 -1.19 2.23
C ASN A 93 -0.36 -1.22 1.42
N HIS A 94 0.59 -0.35 1.72
CA HIS A 94 1.69 -0.04 0.82
C HIS A 94 3.01 -0.02 1.58
N THR A 95 4.01 -0.75 1.08
CA THR A 95 5.32 -0.96 1.74
C THR A 95 6.11 0.35 1.90
N GLY A 96 5.89 1.32 1.01
CA GLY A 96 6.34 2.72 1.11
C GLY A 96 6.02 3.46 2.41
N ILE A 97 5.15 2.95 3.29
CA ILE A 97 4.96 3.51 4.64
C ILE A 97 6.24 3.44 5.49
N SER A 98 7.14 2.49 5.20
CA SER A 98 8.46 2.37 5.82
C SER A 98 9.26 3.67 5.81
N HIS A 99 9.27 4.39 4.69
CA HIS A 99 9.95 5.69 4.58
C HIS A 99 9.46 6.73 5.59
N TYR A 100 8.16 6.74 5.89
CA TYR A 100 7.60 7.62 6.89
C TYR A 100 8.01 7.20 8.30
N LEU A 101 8.01 5.90 8.59
CA LEU A 101 8.43 5.36 9.89
C LEU A 101 9.90 5.68 10.17
N ASP A 102 10.79 5.50 9.18
CA ASP A 102 12.21 5.84 9.31
C ASP A 102 12.39 7.34 9.61
N ARG A 103 11.74 8.20 8.82
CA ARG A 103 11.80 9.65 9.00
C ARG A 103 11.28 10.09 10.37
N LEU A 104 10.21 9.45 10.85
CA LEU A 104 9.65 9.73 12.17
C LEU A 104 10.68 9.41 13.27
N CYS A 105 11.30 8.24 13.22
CA CYS A 105 12.34 7.85 14.16
C CYS A 105 13.54 8.81 14.11
N ASP A 106 14.02 9.16 12.91
CA ASP A 106 15.14 10.08 12.73
C ASP A 106 14.84 11.48 13.30
N ASN A 107 13.61 11.96 13.13
CA ASN A 107 13.17 13.24 13.69
C ASN A 107 13.15 13.21 15.22
N VAL A 108 12.63 12.14 15.83
CA VAL A 108 12.60 12.00 17.29
C VAL A 108 14.01 11.89 17.85
N GLU A 109 14.88 11.09 17.24
CA GLU A 109 16.30 10.99 17.61
C GLU A 109 17.00 12.36 17.54
N SER A 110 16.74 13.15 16.49
CA SER A 110 17.30 14.50 16.36
C SER A 110 16.87 15.43 17.50
N LEU A 111 15.60 15.36 17.93
CA LEU A 111 15.10 16.14 19.05
C LEU A 111 15.76 15.72 20.37
N PHE A 112 15.91 14.41 20.59
CA PHE A 112 16.48 13.86 21.82
C PHE A 112 17.98 14.16 21.92
N HIS A 113 18.71 14.07 20.81
CA HIS A 113 20.11 14.45 20.75
C HIS A 113 20.33 15.91 21.16
N LYS A 114 19.40 16.80 20.78
CA LYS A 114 19.43 18.22 21.15
C LYS A 114 18.87 18.52 22.54
N LYS A 115 18.43 17.50 23.28
CA LYS A 115 17.67 17.63 24.53
C LYS A 115 16.46 18.56 24.40
N ALA A 116 15.88 18.62 23.21
CA ALA A 116 14.78 19.52 22.91
C ALA A 116 13.53 19.07 23.67
N PHE A 117 12.87 20.02 24.34
CA PHE A 117 11.61 19.83 25.07
C PHE A 117 11.62 18.84 26.25
N ILE A 118 12.71 18.09 26.49
CA ILE A 118 12.81 17.09 27.58
C ILE A 118 12.42 17.69 28.94
N HIS A 119 12.95 18.86 29.28
CA HIS A 119 12.65 19.50 30.57
C HIS A 119 11.19 19.95 30.72
N GLN A 120 10.49 20.22 29.62
CA GLN A 120 9.08 20.64 29.63
C GLN A 120 8.15 19.45 29.85
N PHE A 121 8.59 18.26 29.46
CA PHE A 121 7.81 17.02 29.51
C PHE A 121 8.41 15.97 30.45
N LYS A 122 9.33 16.36 31.34
CA LYS A 122 10.11 15.44 32.19
C LYS A 122 9.28 14.47 33.05
N ASP A 123 8.05 14.87 33.40
CA ASP A 123 7.13 14.07 34.23
C ASP A 123 6.06 13.35 33.39
N LEU A 124 6.08 13.55 32.07
CA LEU A 124 5.12 13.02 31.10
C LEU A 124 5.76 12.06 30.10
N ILE A 125 7.08 12.09 29.96
CA ILE A 125 7.83 11.33 28.98
C ILE A 125 8.88 10.48 29.69
N GLU A 126 8.83 9.18 29.43
CA GLU A 126 9.90 8.24 29.78
C GLU A 126 10.80 8.02 28.56
N GLU A 127 12.07 8.49 28.63
CA GLU A 127 12.99 8.43 27.50
C GLU A 127 13.27 6.99 27.02
N ASP A 128 13.34 6.05 27.95
CA ASP A 128 13.57 4.63 27.65
C ASP A 128 12.36 3.99 26.94
N GLU A 129 11.15 4.40 27.31
CA GLU A 129 9.92 3.96 26.62
C GLU A 129 9.89 4.47 25.18
N ILE A 130 10.24 5.74 24.96
CA ILE A 130 10.32 6.31 23.61
C ILE A 130 11.38 5.60 22.78
N ARG A 131 12.56 5.31 23.35
CA ARG A 131 13.62 4.56 22.65
C ARG A 131 13.13 3.16 22.26
N LEU A 132 12.47 2.45 23.17
CA LEU A 132 11.88 1.14 22.89
C LEU A 132 10.83 1.21 21.78
N ASN A 133 9.95 2.21 21.79
CA ASN A 133 8.93 2.38 20.76
C ASN A 133 9.54 2.74 19.40
N MET A 134 10.60 3.56 19.36
CA MET A 134 11.35 3.81 18.12
C MET A 134 11.99 2.53 17.56
N MET A 135 12.56 1.66 18.41
CA MET A 135 13.10 0.37 17.96
C MET A 135 12.03 -0.49 17.29
N LYS A 136 10.85 -0.61 17.90
CA LYS A 136 9.71 -1.35 17.32
C LYS A 136 9.23 -0.75 15.98
N LEU A 137 9.24 0.57 15.87
CA LEU A 137 8.89 1.26 14.61
C LEU A 137 9.94 0.98 13.52
N ARG A 138 11.23 0.96 13.85
CA ARG A 138 12.30 0.57 12.91
C ARG A 138 12.18 -0.89 12.48
N GLU A 139 11.93 -1.80 13.41
CA GLU A 139 11.66 -3.22 13.08
C GLU A 139 10.46 -3.37 12.13
N THR A 140 9.40 -2.59 12.36
CA THR A 140 8.23 -2.56 11.47
C THR A 140 8.58 -2.00 10.10
N SER A 141 9.40 -0.95 10.04
CA SER A 141 9.91 -0.38 8.78
C SER A 141 10.71 -1.41 7.98
N ASP A 142 11.60 -2.15 8.64
CA ASP A 142 12.43 -3.17 8.00
C ASP A 142 11.60 -4.35 7.49
N MET A 143 10.57 -4.77 8.23
CA MET A 143 9.60 -5.75 7.75
C MET A 143 8.94 -5.31 6.43
N TYR A 144 8.53 -4.05 6.32
CA TYR A 144 7.93 -3.52 5.09
C TYR A 144 8.93 -3.45 3.91
N LYS A 145 10.21 -3.18 4.17
CA LYS A 145 11.27 -3.20 3.14
C LYS A 145 11.52 -4.61 2.61
N VAL A 146 11.62 -5.60 3.51
CA VAL A 146 11.74 -7.02 3.12
C VAL A 146 10.52 -7.46 2.30
N GLN A 147 9.31 -7.05 2.70
CA GLN A 147 8.11 -7.33 1.93
C GLN A 147 8.14 -6.71 0.53
N ASP A 148 8.67 -5.50 0.40
CA ASP A 148 8.81 -4.81 -0.88
C ASP A 148 9.72 -5.55 -1.86
N GLU A 149 10.88 -6.01 -1.37
CA GLU A 149 11.83 -6.81 -2.15
C GLU A 149 11.18 -8.09 -2.66
N LEU A 150 10.46 -8.80 -1.79
CA LEU A 150 9.79 -10.05 -2.14
C LEU A 150 8.65 -9.85 -3.14
N ILE A 151 7.84 -8.79 -2.97
CA ILE A 151 6.77 -8.46 -3.93
C ILE A 151 7.37 -8.08 -5.28
N SER A 152 8.42 -7.25 -5.28
CA SER A 152 9.09 -6.80 -6.50
C SER A 152 9.70 -7.96 -7.28
N ALA A 153 10.36 -8.90 -6.59
CA ALA A 153 10.89 -10.11 -7.20
C ALA A 153 9.79 -10.98 -7.82
N GLN A 154 8.67 -11.18 -7.11
CA GLN A 154 7.54 -11.94 -7.64
C GLN A 154 6.92 -11.29 -8.89
N VAL A 155 6.80 -9.97 -8.92
CA VAL A 155 6.30 -9.24 -10.09
C VAL A 155 7.24 -9.39 -11.29
N GLN A 156 8.56 -9.35 -11.08
CA GLN A 156 9.54 -9.59 -12.13
C GLN A 156 9.47 -11.02 -12.68
N GLU A 157 9.31 -12.02 -11.82
CA GLU A 157 9.08 -13.41 -12.26
C GLU A 157 7.81 -13.55 -13.10
N GLU A 158 6.70 -12.95 -12.67
CA GLU A 158 5.41 -13.02 -13.39
C GLU A 158 5.49 -12.35 -14.76
N MET A 159 6.22 -11.24 -14.89
CA MET A 159 6.45 -10.58 -16.18
C MET A 159 7.36 -11.41 -17.10
N GLY A 160 8.44 -12.00 -16.57
CA GLY A 160 9.36 -12.83 -17.35
C GLY A 160 8.75 -14.13 -17.89
N VAL A 161 7.76 -14.70 -17.20
CA VAL A 161 7.03 -15.91 -17.66
C VAL A 161 6.05 -15.60 -18.80
N ASN A 162 5.46 -14.40 -18.82
CA ASN A 162 4.54 -13.99 -19.89
C ASN A 162 5.28 -13.77 -21.22
N ASP A 163 6.50 -13.21 -21.18
CA ASP A 163 7.32 -13.00 -22.40
C ASP A 163 7.71 -14.34 -23.09
N GLU A 164 7.96 -15.40 -22.31
CA GLU A 164 8.27 -16.74 -22.84
C GLU A 164 7.05 -17.48 -23.42
N THR A 165 5.84 -17.13 -22.97
CA THR A 165 4.59 -17.74 -23.48
C THR A 165 4.05 -17.04 -24.72
N GLU A 166 4.28 -15.73 -24.88
CA GLU A 166 3.94 -15.01 -26.11
C GLU A 166 4.83 -15.43 -27.29
N THR A 167 6.11 -15.73 -27.07
CA THR A 167 7.01 -16.20 -28.14
C THR A 167 6.67 -17.60 -28.68
N GLN A 168 5.89 -18.41 -27.95
CA GLN A 168 5.47 -19.75 -28.39
C GLN A 168 4.11 -19.75 -29.11
N GLN A 169 3.35 -18.66 -29.10
CA GLN A 169 2.09 -18.56 -29.85
C GLN A 169 2.25 -17.96 -31.26
N GLU A 170 3.43 -17.43 -31.59
CA GLU A 170 3.74 -16.90 -32.94
C GLU A 170 4.52 -17.89 -33.85
N GLN A 171 4.63 -19.18 -33.49
CA GLN A 171 5.27 -20.22 -34.32
C GLN A 171 4.32 -21.29 -34.83
#